data_AF-A0A644Y281-F1
#
_entry.id   AF-A0A644Y281-F1
#
_cell.length_a   1.000
_cell.length_b   1.000
_cell.length_c   1.000
_cell.angle_alpha   90.00
_cell.angle_beta   90.00
_cell.angle_gamma   90.00
#
_symmetry.space_group_name_H-M   'P 1'
#
loop_
_entity.id
_entity.type
_entity.pdbx_description
1 polymer ?
#
loop_
_entity_poly.entity_id
_entity_poly.type
_entity_poly.pdbx_seq_one_letter_code
_entity_poly.pdbx_strand_id
1 'polypeptide(L)'
;MITINEAFRKFLSEQEDGLKSDTFLDCEDVILLYEEFLELNAEDYLSEEDRALCATRPDENKNYFDVCSPEQLNPNGIKDFLDDYVVEVGGGKKFIGTAAKVLQTFFEWAWEKGYIEEKAFEANKEVLAKYKKRY
;
A
#
# COMPACT_ATOMS: atom_id res chain seq x y z
N MET A 1 -3.87 -8.15 15.42
CA MET A 1 -3.94 -7.80 14.00
C MET A 1 -3.94 -6.29 13.92
N ILE A 2 -3.04 -5.70 13.14
CA ILE A 2 -3.00 -4.26 12.86
C ILE A 2 -3.74 -4.02 11.54
N THR A 3 -4.46 -2.91 11.42
CA THR A 3 -5.13 -2.56 10.16
C THR A 3 -4.13 -1.91 9.19
N ILE A 4 -4.48 -1.84 7.91
CA ILE A 4 -3.68 -1.13 6.90
C ILE A 4 -3.48 0.34 7.31
N ASN A 5 -4.54 1.02 7.76
CA ASN A 5 -4.46 2.42 8.23
C ASN A 5 -3.47 2.57 9.40
N GLU A 6 -3.61 1.72 10.42
CA GLU A 6 -2.70 1.74 11.56
C GLU A 6 -1.26 1.43 11.16
N ALA A 7 -1.05 0.54 10.19
CA ALA A 7 0.27 0.21 9.67
C ALA A 7 0.88 1.38 8.90
N PHE A 8 0.12 2.05 8.03
CA PHE A 8 0.58 3.25 7.30
C PHE A 8 0.96 4.38 8.25
N ARG A 9 0.12 4.69 9.24
CA ARG A 9 0.43 5.74 10.23
C ARG A 9 1.71 5.44 11.01
N LYS A 10 1.89 4.20 11.48
CA LYS A 10 3.12 3.80 12.18
C LYS A 10 4.33 3.83 11.28
N PHE A 11 4.19 3.35 10.04
CA PHE A 11 5.25 3.39 9.05
C PHE A 11 5.69 4.83 8.79
N LEU A 12 4.76 5.73 8.48
CA LEU A 12 5.05 7.14 8.21
C LEU A 12 5.70 7.81 9.42
N SER A 13 5.20 7.60 10.63
CA SER A 13 5.82 8.14 11.85
C SER A 13 7.27 7.68 12.03
N GLU A 14 7.57 6.40 11.76
CA GLU A 14 8.95 5.89 11.83
C GLU A 14 9.83 6.42 10.67
N GLN A 15 9.24 6.66 9.49
CA GLN A 15 9.96 7.28 8.37
C GLN A 15 10.25 8.76 8.62
N GLU A 16 9.35 9.51 9.25
CA GLU A 16 9.52 10.94 9.58
C GLU A 16 10.74 11.16 10.47
N ASP A 17 10.93 10.30 11.48
CA ASP A 17 12.08 10.34 12.39
C ASP A 17 13.41 9.97 11.70
N GLY A 18 13.36 9.15 10.65
CA GLY A 18 14.53 8.56 10.00
C GLY A 18 14.96 9.20 8.68
N LEU A 19 14.05 9.88 7.97
CA LEU A 19 14.28 10.42 6.63
C LEU A 19 14.54 11.93 6.64
N LYS A 20 15.12 12.41 5.54
CA LYS A 20 15.16 13.85 5.26
C LYS A 20 13.77 14.32 4.85
N SER A 21 13.42 15.56 5.20
CA SER A 21 12.11 16.16 4.92
C SER A 21 11.62 15.96 3.49
N ASP A 22 12.43 16.25 2.45
CA ASP A 22 12.01 16.04 1.06
C ASP A 22 11.69 14.57 0.73
N THR A 23 12.44 13.63 1.31
CA THR A 23 12.23 12.19 1.10
C THR A 23 11.04 11.67 1.88
N PHE A 24 10.77 12.26 3.05
CA PHE A 24 9.57 11.99 3.81
C PHE A 24 8.32 12.47 3.07
N LEU A 25 8.34 13.67 2.49
CA LEU A 25 7.23 14.19 1.68
C LEU A 25 6.93 13.26 0.48
N ASP A 26 7.95 12.82 -0.25
CA ASP A 26 7.78 11.82 -1.33
C ASP A 26 7.15 10.51 -0.80
N CYS A 27 7.47 10.11 0.45
CA CYS A 27 6.92 8.91 1.07
C CYS A 27 5.45 9.10 1.49
N GLU A 28 5.15 10.23 2.12
CA GLU A 28 3.81 10.61 2.54
C GLU A 28 2.87 10.73 1.33
N ASP A 29 3.28 11.42 0.27
CA ASP A 29 2.51 11.57 -0.97
C ASP A 29 2.13 10.22 -1.58
N VAL A 30 3.07 9.27 -1.61
CA VAL A 30 2.80 7.93 -2.15
C VAL A 30 1.81 7.17 -1.28
N ILE A 31 1.97 7.22 0.05
CA ILE A 31 1.07 6.49 0.96
C ILE A 31 -0.34 7.07 0.89
N LEU A 32 -0.48 8.40 0.89
CA LEU A 32 -1.78 9.07 0.74
C LEU A 32 -2.46 8.72 -0.59
N LEU A 33 -1.72 8.74 -1.70
CA LEU A 33 -2.27 8.36 -3.00
C LEU A 33 -2.68 6.89 -3.04
N TYR A 34 -1.93 6.01 -2.38
CA TYR A 34 -2.27 4.60 -2.29
C TYR A 34 -3.49 4.36 -1.40
N GLU A 35 -3.66 5.11 -0.31
CA GLU A 35 -4.89 5.08 0.50
C GLU A 35 -6.12 5.46 -0.33
N GLU A 36 -6.03 6.52 -1.14
CA GLU A 36 -7.11 6.94 -2.05
C GLU A 36 -7.42 5.83 -3.08
N PHE A 37 -6.38 5.23 -3.67
CA PHE A 37 -6.57 4.09 -4.57
C PHE A 37 -7.30 2.93 -3.89
N LEU A 38 -6.92 2.59 -2.66
CA LEU A 38 -7.55 1.52 -1.89
C LEU A 38 -8.99 1.86 -1.51
N GLU A 39 -9.30 3.12 -1.21
CA GLU A 39 -10.68 3.57 -0.97
C GLU A 39 -11.57 3.34 -2.18
N LEU A 40 -11.05 3.61 -3.37
CA LEU A 40 -11.81 3.58 -4.61
C LEU A 40 -11.87 2.19 -5.27
N ASN A 41 -10.83 1.36 -5.09
CA ASN A 41 -10.64 0.15 -5.91
C ASN A 41 -10.36 -1.13 -5.11
N ALA A 42 -10.15 -1.08 -3.79
CA ALA A 42 -9.69 -2.26 -3.06
C ALA A 42 -10.66 -3.44 -3.12
N GLU A 43 -11.98 -3.19 -3.20
CA GLU A 43 -13.00 -4.24 -3.26
C GLU A 43 -12.77 -5.24 -4.40
N ASP A 44 -12.26 -4.76 -5.54
CA ASP A 44 -12.00 -5.58 -6.73
C ASP A 44 -10.89 -6.62 -6.50
N TYR A 45 -9.96 -6.34 -5.59
CA TYR A 45 -8.79 -7.19 -5.31
C TYR A 45 -8.95 -8.10 -4.11
N LEU A 46 -10.08 -8.00 -3.41
CA LEU A 46 -10.38 -8.79 -2.24
C LEU A 46 -10.88 -10.20 -2.56
N SER A 47 -10.59 -11.13 -1.66
CA SER A 47 -11.25 -12.43 -1.64
C SER A 47 -12.74 -12.28 -1.26
N GLU A 48 -13.57 -13.27 -1.59
CA GLU A 48 -14.99 -13.26 -1.18
C GLU A 48 -15.14 -13.19 0.35
N GLU A 49 -14.24 -13.83 1.10
CA GLU A 49 -14.23 -13.79 2.56
C GLU A 49 -13.93 -12.39 3.09
N ASP A 50 -12.94 -11.71 2.51
CA ASP A 50 -12.55 -10.35 2.92
C ASP A 50 -13.60 -9.32 2.52
N ARG A 51 -14.27 -9.50 1.37
CA ARG A 51 -15.41 -8.68 0.96
C ARG A 51 -16.57 -8.82 1.95
N ALA A 52 -16.88 -10.05 2.36
CA ALA A 52 -17.92 -10.29 3.36
C ALA A 52 -17.57 -9.67 4.73
N LEU A 53 -16.29 -9.72 5.11
CA LEU A 53 -15.77 -9.07 6.31
C LEU A 53 -15.88 -7.54 6.22
N CYS A 54 -15.69 -6.95 5.04
CA CYS A 54 -15.92 -5.53 4.82
C CYS A 54 -17.41 -5.16 4.77
N ALA A 55 -18.28 -6.02 4.25
CA ALA A 55 -19.71 -5.78 4.09
C ALA A 55 -20.53 -5.92 5.39
N THR A 56 -20.01 -6.60 6.41
CA THR A 56 -20.71 -6.85 7.69
C THR A 56 -20.68 -5.65 8.67
N ARG A 57 -20.37 -4.45 8.19
CA ARG A 57 -20.13 -3.28 9.04
C ARG A 57 -21.42 -2.58 9.50
N PRO A 58 -21.53 -2.20 10.79
CA PRO A 58 -22.63 -1.40 11.33
C PRO A 58 -22.48 0.13 11.17
N ASP A 59 -21.33 0.61 10.66
CA ASP A 59 -20.99 2.02 10.46
C ASP A 59 -20.64 2.25 8.98
N GLU A 60 -21.39 3.13 8.29
CA GLU A 60 -21.20 3.49 6.88
C GLU A 60 -19.87 4.23 6.58
N ASN A 61 -19.08 4.56 7.62
CA ASN A 61 -17.91 5.45 7.53
C ASN A 61 -16.54 4.78 7.67
N LYS A 62 -16.45 3.45 7.79
CA LYS A 62 -15.15 2.79 7.86
C LYS A 62 -14.75 2.32 6.46
N ASN A 63 -13.52 2.62 6.04
CA ASN A 63 -12.98 2.25 4.73
C ASN A 63 -12.30 0.87 4.76
N TYR A 64 -12.04 0.29 3.60
CA TYR A 64 -11.39 -1.02 3.44
C TYR A 64 -10.14 -1.17 4.36
N PHE A 65 -9.24 -0.19 4.28
CA PHE A 65 -7.98 -0.18 5.02
C PHE A 65 -8.13 0.04 6.54
N ASP A 66 -9.33 0.34 7.04
CA ASP A 66 -9.62 0.43 8.48
C ASP A 66 -9.95 -0.92 9.14
N VAL A 67 -10.07 -2.00 8.36
CA VAL A 67 -10.41 -3.33 8.90
C VAL A 67 -9.46 -4.39 8.39
N CYS A 68 -9.04 -4.30 7.14
CA CYS A 68 -8.09 -5.26 6.58
C CYS A 68 -6.68 -5.02 7.10
N SER A 69 -5.88 -6.08 7.20
CA SER A 69 -4.45 -6.05 7.53
C SER A 69 -3.60 -5.83 6.29
N PRO A 70 -2.33 -5.40 6.47
CA PRO A 70 -1.38 -5.25 5.36
C PRO A 70 -1.18 -6.52 4.51
N GLU A 71 -1.47 -7.70 5.07
CA GLU A 71 -1.35 -8.99 4.37
C GLU A 71 -2.39 -9.16 3.25
N GLN A 72 -3.52 -8.47 3.36
CA GLN A 72 -4.58 -8.49 2.35
C GLN A 72 -4.28 -7.56 1.16
N LEU A 73 -3.16 -6.83 1.19
CA LEU A 73 -2.70 -6.07 0.02
C LEU A 73 -2.19 -7.03 -1.07
N ASN A 74 -2.90 -7.02 -2.19
CA ASN A 74 -2.72 -7.96 -3.27
C ASN A 74 -1.72 -7.44 -4.33
N PRO A 75 -0.82 -8.30 -4.84
CA PRO A 75 0.09 -7.95 -5.93
C PRO A 75 -0.58 -7.37 -7.19
N ASN A 76 -1.79 -7.82 -7.53
CA ASN A 76 -2.56 -7.28 -8.66
C ASN A 76 -3.01 -5.84 -8.40
N GLY A 77 -3.49 -5.53 -7.19
CA GLY A 77 -3.87 -4.17 -6.82
C GLY A 77 -2.67 -3.20 -6.84
N ILE A 78 -1.50 -3.66 -6.39
CA ILE A 78 -0.25 -2.87 -6.49
C ILE A 78 0.12 -2.62 -7.95
N LYS A 79 -0.03 -3.63 -8.81
CA LYS A 79 0.28 -3.52 -10.23
C LYS A 79 -0.62 -2.46 -10.88
N ASP A 80 -1.93 -2.55 -10.65
CA ASP A 80 -2.90 -1.64 -11.26
C ASP A 80 -2.80 -0.22 -10.68
N PHE A 81 -2.44 -0.09 -9.40
CA PHE A 81 -2.04 1.20 -8.82
C PHE A 81 -0.89 1.85 -9.60
N LEU A 82 0.19 1.10 -9.86
CA LEU A 82 1.41 1.64 -10.47
C LEU A 82 1.29 1.82 -12.00
N ASP A 83 0.60 0.92 -12.70
CA ASP A 83 0.47 0.96 -14.16
C ASP A 83 -0.65 1.89 -14.62
N ASP A 84 -1.76 1.97 -13.88
CA ASP A 84 -2.97 2.67 -14.29
C ASP A 84 -3.26 3.87 -13.40
N TYR A 85 -3.53 3.67 -12.10
CA TYR A 85 -4.02 4.75 -11.23
C TYR A 85 -3.03 5.93 -11.12
N VAL A 86 -1.75 5.64 -10.86
CA VAL A 86 -0.70 6.67 -10.80
C VAL A 86 -0.58 7.43 -12.12
N VAL A 87 -0.77 6.76 -13.26
CA VAL A 87 -0.70 7.41 -14.58
C VAL A 87 -1.92 8.29 -14.80
N GLU A 88 -3.11 7.84 -14.41
CA GLU A 88 -4.37 8.57 -14.54
C GLU A 88 -4.38 9.88 -13.75
N VAL A 89 -3.84 9.88 -12.53
CA VAL A 89 -3.70 11.10 -11.72
C VAL A 89 -2.55 12.01 -12.17
N GLY A 90 -1.90 11.70 -13.29
CA GLY A 90 -0.83 12.51 -13.89
C GLY A 90 0.58 12.22 -13.37
N GLY A 91 0.76 11.12 -12.63
CA GLY A 91 2.06 10.64 -12.16
C GLY A 91 2.99 10.26 -13.31
N GLY A 92 4.15 10.91 -13.37
CA GLY A 92 5.17 10.59 -14.35
C GLY A 92 5.95 9.31 -14.00
N LYS A 93 6.70 8.78 -14.98
CA LYS A 93 7.59 7.61 -14.83
C LYS A 93 8.49 7.66 -13.57
N LYS A 94 9.03 8.85 -13.27
CA LYS A 94 9.85 9.06 -12.07
C LYS A 94 9.06 8.79 -10.79
N PHE A 95 7.82 9.28 -10.72
CA PHE A 95 6.95 9.09 -9.56
C PHE A 95 6.51 7.63 -9.41
N ILE A 96 6.25 6.91 -10.51
CA ILE A 96 6.00 5.46 -10.47
C ILE A 96 7.18 4.71 -9.83
N GLY A 97 8.41 5.07 -10.18
CA GLY A 97 9.62 4.52 -9.55
C GLY A 97 9.72 4.85 -8.06
N THR A 98 9.39 6.08 -7.67
CA THR A 98 9.31 6.49 -6.25
C THR A 98 8.23 5.69 -5.51
N ALA A 99 7.04 5.57 -6.07
CA ALA A 99 5.92 4.85 -5.48
C ALA A 99 6.26 3.38 -5.26
N ALA A 100 6.83 2.72 -6.28
CA ALA A 100 7.28 1.34 -6.15
C ALA A 100 8.36 1.17 -5.07
N LYS A 101 9.26 2.14 -4.91
CA LYS A 101 10.28 2.11 -3.86
C LYS A 101 9.66 2.26 -2.47
N VAL A 102 8.77 3.22 -2.28
CA VAL A 102 8.10 3.47 -0.98
C VAL A 102 7.26 2.26 -0.57
N LEU A 103 6.45 1.71 -1.49
CA LEU A 103 5.67 0.50 -1.21
C LEU A 103 6.57 -0.69 -0.86
N GLN A 104 7.71 -0.85 -1.54
CA GLN A 104 8.66 -1.91 -1.17
C GLN A 104 9.19 -1.71 0.24
N THR A 105 9.62 -0.50 0.61
CA THR A 105 10.07 -0.19 1.97
C THR A 105 8.98 -0.46 3.00
N PHE A 106 7.72 -0.15 2.68
CA PHE A 106 6.58 -0.47 3.55
C PHE A 106 6.41 -1.98 3.75
N PHE A 107 6.47 -2.79 2.69
CA PHE A 107 6.36 -4.24 2.81
C PHE A 107 7.55 -4.87 3.54
N GLU A 108 8.77 -4.36 3.33
CA GLU A 108 9.96 -4.75 4.10
C GLU A 108 9.76 -4.47 5.59
N TRP A 109 9.35 -3.24 5.93
CA TRP A 109 9.05 -2.85 7.30
C TRP A 109 7.92 -3.69 7.94
N ALA A 110 6.82 -3.92 7.20
CA ALA A 110 5.69 -4.70 7.70
C ALA A 110 6.09 -6.15 7.98
N TRP A 111 6.95 -6.73 7.15
CA TRP A 111 7.51 -8.06 7.37
C TRP A 111 8.44 -8.10 8.59
N GLU A 112 9.36 -7.14 8.73
CA GLU A 112 10.25 -7.02 9.89
C GLU A 112 9.50 -6.87 11.21
N LYS A 113 8.35 -6.19 11.21
CA LYS A 113 7.46 -6.02 12.37
C LYS A 113 6.56 -7.24 12.61
N GLY A 114 6.56 -8.23 11.73
CA GLY A 114 5.73 -9.42 11.81
C GLY A 114 4.24 -9.16 11.52
N TYR A 115 3.93 -8.11 10.74
CA TYR A 115 2.56 -7.77 10.33
C TYR A 115 2.10 -8.51 9.07
N ILE A 116 3.02 -9.06 8.30
CA ILE A 116 2.75 -9.90 7.13
C ILE A 116 3.65 -11.14 7.15
N GLU A 117 3.17 -12.22 6.54
CA GLU A 117 3.98 -13.41 6.32
C GLU A 117 4.99 -13.22 5.18
N GLU A 118 6.08 -13.99 5.22
CA GLU A 118 7.14 -13.98 4.19
C GLU A 118 6.58 -14.24 2.78
N LYS A 119 5.55 -15.11 2.68
CA LYS A 119 4.91 -15.41 1.40
C LYS A 119 4.23 -14.18 0.79
N ALA A 120 3.51 -13.40 1.60
CA ALA A 120 2.87 -12.17 1.15
C ALA A 120 3.91 -11.10 0.82
N PHE A 121 4.97 -11.01 1.61
CA PHE A 121 6.11 -10.13 1.36
C PHE A 121 6.77 -10.41 0.01
N GLU A 122 7.18 -11.66 -0.25
CA GLU A 122 7.89 -12.02 -1.48
C GLU A 122 7.02 -11.85 -2.74
N ALA A 123 5.72 -12.13 -2.65
CA ALA A 123 4.79 -11.92 -3.76
C ALA A 123 4.71 -10.44 -4.17
N ASN A 124 4.56 -9.54 -3.20
CA ASN A 124 4.48 -8.10 -3.45
C ASN A 124 5.84 -7.53 -3.90
N LYS A 125 6.94 -8.00 -3.30
CA LYS A 125 8.31 -7.63 -3.67
C LYS A 125 8.64 -8.00 -5.12
N GLU A 126 8.19 -9.16 -5.61
CA GLU A 126 8.43 -9.55 -7.01
C GLU A 126 7.79 -8.58 -8.00
N VAL A 127 6.57 -8.13 -7.72
CA VAL A 127 5.88 -7.12 -8.54
C VAL A 127 6.64 -5.80 -8.50
N LEU A 128 6.96 -5.28 -7.32
CA LEU A 128 7.63 -4.00 -7.12
C LEU A 128 9.03 -3.96 -7.75
N ALA A 129 9.76 -5.09 -7.74
CA ALA A 129 11.07 -5.21 -8.36
C ALA A 129 11.06 -4.97 -9.89
N LYS A 130 9.92 -5.20 -10.56
CA LYS A 130 9.76 -4.95 -12.01
C LYS A 130 9.77 -3.45 -12.31
N TYR A 131 9.26 -2.62 -11.41
CA TYR A 131 9.18 -1.17 -11.56
C TYR A 131 10.51 -0.49 -11.27
N LYS A 132 11.27 -0.97 -10.28
CA LYS A 132 12.65 -0.49 -10.00
C LYS A 132 13.64 -0.72 -11.14
N LYS A 133 13.41 -1.73 -11.99
CA LYS A 133 14.27 -1.99 -13.17
C LYS A 133 13.86 -1.15 -14.37
N ARG A 134 12.63 -0.65 -14.38
CA ARG A 134 12.01 0.02 -15.54
C ARG A 134 12.13 1.55 -15.44
N TYR A 135 12.28 2.08 -14.23
CA TYR A 135 12.29 3.51 -13.91
C TYR A 135 13.42 3.83 -12.92
#